data_AF-A0A0B7BIF3-F1
#
_entry.id   AF-A0A0B7BIF3-F1
#
_cell.length_a   1.000
_cell.length_b   1.000
_cell.length_c   1.000
_cell.angle_alpha   90.00
_cell.angle_beta   90.00
_cell.angle_gamma   90.00
#
_symmetry.space_group_name_H-M   'P 1'
#
loop_
_entity.id
_entity.type
_entity.pdbx_description
1 polymer ?
#
loop_
_entity_poly.entity_id
_entity_poly.type
_entity_poly.pdbx_seq_one_letter_code
_entity_poly.pdbx_strand_id
1 'polypeptide(L)'
;MRDLYNIKRKLTGKYKQSSGLIKDKRGKVISNTKEQMERWKEHFEELLNMPKPQVPPEIEPAEEELQINCERPSKEEIMKAIKHLNDRKAVGPDIIPAEVIKADKDI
;
A
#
# COMPACT_ATOMS: atom_id res chain seq x y z
N MET A 1 -5.58 -21.14 -9.59
CA MET A 1 -6.31 -19.94 -9.12
C MET A 1 -6.27 -18.75 -10.09
N ARG A 2 -5.15 -18.49 -10.79
CA ARG A 2 -5.06 -17.36 -11.74
C ARG A 2 -5.96 -17.53 -12.96
N ASP A 3 -6.15 -18.76 -13.41
CA ASP A 3 -6.90 -19.05 -14.66
C ASP A 3 -8.38 -18.71 -14.52
N LEU A 4 -9.00 -19.09 -13.40
CA LEU A 4 -10.41 -18.83 -13.10
C LEU A 4 -10.68 -17.32 -12.94
N TYR A 5 -9.75 -16.59 -12.31
CA TYR A 5 -9.77 -15.13 -12.21
C TYR A 5 -9.65 -14.47 -13.60
N ASN A 6 -8.74 -14.96 -14.44
CA ASN A 6 -8.52 -14.44 -15.79
C ASN A 6 -9.74 -14.68 -16.71
N ILE A 7 -10.38 -15.84 -16.61
CA ILE A 7 -11.59 -16.18 -17.38
C ILE A 7 -12.75 -15.25 -17.00
N LYS A 8 -13.05 -15.10 -15.71
CA LYS A 8 -14.11 -14.20 -15.22
C LYS A 8 -13.86 -12.75 -15.66
N ARG A 9 -12.59 -12.33 -15.67
CA ARG A 9 -12.19 -10.98 -16.06
C ARG A 9 -12.28 -10.73 -17.57
N LYS A 10 -12.04 -11.74 -18.41
CA LYS A 10 -12.27 -11.66 -19.87
C LYS A 10 -13.77 -11.60 -20.22
N LEU A 11 -14.60 -12.39 -19.55
CA LEU A 11 -16.04 -12.47 -19.82
C LEU A 11 -16.82 -11.21 -19.44
N THR A 12 -16.32 -10.43 -18.49
CA THR A 12 -17.00 -9.22 -17.99
C THR A 12 -16.77 -7.98 -18.85
N GLY A 13 -16.06 -8.09 -19.99
CA GLY A 13 -15.98 -7.08 -21.06
C GLY A 13 -15.27 -5.76 -20.72
N LYS A 14 -15.03 -5.47 -19.44
CA LYS A 14 -14.43 -4.22 -18.95
C LYS A 14 -12.89 -4.27 -18.90
N TYR A 15 -12.29 -5.42 -19.14
CA TYR A 15 -10.84 -5.56 -19.06
C TYR A 15 -10.17 -5.40 -20.42
N LYS A 16 -9.76 -4.17 -20.73
CA LYS A 16 -8.59 -3.99 -21.60
C LYS A 16 -7.39 -4.42 -20.79
N GLN A 17 -6.66 -5.44 -21.26
CA GLN A 17 -5.31 -5.66 -20.78
C GLN A 17 -4.53 -4.40 -21.19
N SER A 18 -4.39 -3.44 -20.27
CA SER A 18 -3.29 -2.50 -20.40
C SER A 18 -2.07 -3.41 -20.36
N SER A 19 -1.45 -3.57 -21.52
CA SER A 19 -0.12 -4.12 -21.55
C SER A 19 0.69 -3.17 -20.69
N GLY A 20 0.96 -3.58 -19.45
CA GLY A 20 1.85 -2.93 -18.51
C GLY A 20 3.26 -2.99 -19.06
N LEU A 21 3.45 -2.34 -20.21
CA LEU A 21 4.73 -2.12 -20.81
C LEU A 21 5.18 -0.80 -20.24
N ILE A 22 6.27 -0.86 -19.49
CA ILE A 22 6.94 0.30 -18.93
C ILE A 22 7.17 1.27 -20.07
N LYS A 23 6.77 2.52 -19.87
CA LYS A 23 6.93 3.57 -20.87
C LYS A 23 8.19 4.36 -20.59
N ASP A 24 8.86 4.78 -21.65
CA ASP A 24 9.90 5.78 -21.57
C ASP A 24 9.31 7.14 -21.15
N LYS A 25 10.17 8.13 -20.91
CA LYS A 25 9.75 9.49 -20.53
C LYS A 25 8.88 10.19 -21.59
N ARG A 26 8.89 9.70 -22.84
CA ARG A 26 8.11 10.22 -23.97
C ARG A 26 6.79 9.47 -24.15
N GLY A 27 6.45 8.54 -23.25
CA GLY A 27 5.23 7.75 -23.30
C GLY A 27 5.27 6.57 -24.28
N LYS A 28 6.41 6.29 -24.91
CA LYS A 28 6.61 5.14 -25.79
C LYS A 28 6.83 3.89 -24.94
N VAL A 29 6.14 2.84 -25.34
CA VAL A 29 6.21 1.52 -24.73
C VAL A 29 7.57 0.87 -24.96
N ILE A 30 8.23 0.44 -23.88
CA ILE A 30 9.51 -0.29 -23.89
C ILE A 30 9.22 -1.79 -23.91
N SER A 31 9.69 -2.48 -24.95
CA SER A 31 9.53 -3.93 -25.12
C SER A 31 10.72 -4.75 -24.60
N ASN A 32 11.91 -4.15 -24.50
CA ASN A 32 13.16 -4.81 -24.12
C ASN A 32 13.35 -4.81 -22.60
N THR A 33 13.58 -5.98 -21.99
CA THR A 33 13.80 -6.13 -20.55
C THR A 33 14.97 -5.28 -20.03
N LYS A 34 16.07 -5.14 -20.79
CA LYS A 34 17.23 -4.34 -20.34
C LYS A 34 16.87 -2.85 -20.25
N GLU A 35 16.16 -2.34 -21.24
CA GLU A 35 15.68 -0.95 -21.27
C GLU A 35 14.61 -0.69 -20.19
N GLN A 36 13.78 -1.70 -19.89
CA GLN A 36 12.83 -1.62 -18.78
C GLN A 36 13.55 -1.48 -17.44
N MET A 37 14.62 -2.27 -17.21
CA MET A 37 15.43 -2.18 -16.01
C MET A 37 16.14 -0.82 -15.87
N GLU A 38 16.69 -0.30 -16.97
CA GLU A 38 17.29 1.04 -16.96
C GLU A 38 16.24 2.11 -16.67
N ARG A 39 15.05 2.02 -17.28
CA ARG A 39 13.94 2.95 -17.03
C ARG A 39 13.47 2.90 -15.57
N TRP A 40 13.47 1.72 -14.96
CA TRP A 40 13.18 1.54 -13.53
C TRP A 40 14.26 2.21 -12.66
N LYS A 41 15.53 1.96 -12.97
CA LYS A 41 16.66 2.56 -12.25
C LYS A 41 16.58 4.09 -12.31
N GLU A 42 16.41 4.67 -13.51
CA GLU A 42 16.22 6.11 -13.68
C GLU A 42 15.06 6.65 -12.84
N HIS A 43 13.91 5.96 -12.85
CA HIS A 43 12.74 6.39 -12.10
C HIS A 43 13.00 6.46 -10.59
N PHE A 44 13.60 5.41 -10.04
CA PHE A 44 13.88 5.34 -8.61
C PHE A 44 15.01 6.28 -8.22
N GLU A 45 16.02 6.47 -9.07
CA GLU A 45 17.12 7.39 -8.83
C GLU A 45 16.61 8.84 -8.75
N GLU A 46 15.72 9.25 -9.66
CA GLU A 46 15.07 10.57 -9.62
C GLU A 46 14.17 10.74 -8.39
N LEU A 47 13.37 9.72 -8.07
CA LEU A 47 12.39 9.79 -6.99
C LEU A 47 13.06 9.79 -5.60
N LEU A 48 14.07 8.94 -5.39
CA LEU A 48 14.68 8.73 -4.08
C LEU A 48 15.83 9.69 -3.79
N ASN A 49 16.51 10.20 -4.82
CA ASN A 49 17.59 11.18 -4.66
C ASN A 49 17.15 12.62 -4.96
N MET A 50 15.84 12.88 -4.98
CA MET A 50 15.32 14.23 -5.13
C MET A 50 15.83 15.09 -3.96
N PRO A 51 16.47 16.25 -4.22
CA PRO A 51 16.91 17.13 -3.15
C PRO A 51 15.69 17.58 -2.35
N LYS A 52 15.90 17.88 -1.05
CA LYS A 52 14.84 18.48 -0.25
C LYS A 52 14.35 19.75 -0.96
N PRO A 53 13.02 19.95 -1.11
CA PRO A 53 12.51 21.16 -1.72
C PRO A 53 13.02 22.37 -0.96
N GLN A 54 13.48 23.40 -1.69
CA GLN A 54 14.04 24.61 -1.08
C GLN A 54 12.99 25.40 -0.28
N VAL A 55 11.73 25.30 -0.72
CA VAL A 55 10.58 25.88 -0.04
C VAL A 55 9.82 24.72 0.61
N PRO A 56 9.66 24.72 1.94
CA PRO A 56 8.78 23.77 2.61
C PRO A 56 7.38 23.86 1.99
N PRO A 57 6.67 22.74 1.79
CA PRO A 57 5.29 22.82 1.37
C PRO A 57 4.50 23.63 2.39
N GLU A 58 3.81 24.66 1.94
CA GLU A 58 2.82 25.37 2.74
C GLU A 58 1.59 24.46 2.81
N ILE A 59 1.45 23.77 3.94
CA ILE A 59 0.30 22.92 4.20
C ILE A 59 -0.77 23.84 4.79
N GLU A 60 -1.82 24.10 4.02
CA GLU A 60 -2.98 24.81 4.54
C GLU A 60 -3.54 24.02 5.73
N PRO A 61 -3.85 24.70 6.85
CA PRO A 61 -4.50 24.04 7.98
C PRO A 61 -5.82 23.42 7.52
N ALA A 62 -6.20 22.30 8.13
CA ALA A 62 -7.50 21.73 7.89
C ALA A 62 -8.59 22.78 8.16
N GLU A 63 -9.58 22.89 7.25
CA GLU A 63 -10.71 23.82 7.42
C GLU A 63 -11.49 23.55 8.70
N GLU A 64 -11.54 22.29 9.12
CA GLU A 64 -12.17 21.83 10.35
C GLU A 64 -11.26 20.88 11.12
N GLU A 65 -11.15 21.11 12.43
CA GLU A 65 -10.53 20.14 13.32
C GLU A 65 -11.49 18.97 13.57
N LEU A 66 -11.04 17.76 13.25
CA LEU A 66 -11.81 16.56 13.58
C LEU A 66 -11.83 16.38 15.09
N GLN A 67 -13.03 16.28 15.67
CA GLN A 67 -13.22 15.97 17.10
C GLN A 67 -12.87 14.51 17.38
N ILE A 68 -11.57 14.20 17.40
CA ILE A 68 -11.03 12.87 17.68
C ILE A 68 -10.42 12.89 19.07
N ASN A 69 -10.69 11.84 19.86
CA ASN A 69 -10.01 11.67 21.13
C ASN A 69 -8.53 11.32 20.89
N CYS A 70 -7.62 12.23 21.28
CA CYS A 70 -6.18 12.04 21.21
C CYS A 70 -5.56 11.57 22.55
N GLU A 71 -6.39 11.27 23.55
CA GLU A 71 -5.94 10.72 24.83
C GLU A 71 -5.43 9.27 24.67
N ARG A 72 -4.87 8.73 25.75
CA ARG A 72 -4.41 7.34 25.77
C ARG A 72 -5.61 6.39 25.60
N PRO A 73 -5.50 5.36 24.75
CA PRO A 73 -6.54 4.35 24.62
C PRO A 73 -6.83 3.68 25.96
N SER A 74 -8.12 3.49 26.24
CA SER A 74 -8.59 2.70 27.37
C SER A 74 -8.35 1.20 27.14
N LYS A 75 -8.31 0.43 28.24
CA LYS A 75 -8.19 -1.03 28.17
C LYS A 75 -9.28 -1.66 27.30
N GLU A 76 -10.50 -1.16 27.41
CA GLU A 76 -11.67 -1.64 26.68
C GLU A 76 -11.56 -1.40 25.17
N GLU A 77 -11.03 -0.24 24.76
CA GLU A 77 -10.75 0.07 23.35
C GLU A 77 -9.67 -0.85 22.78
N ILE A 78 -8.60 -1.11 23.54
CA ILE A 78 -7.54 -2.04 23.16
C ILE A 78 -8.11 -3.44 22.96
N MET A 79 -8.89 -3.94 23.93
CA MET A 79 -9.54 -5.25 23.82
C MET A 79 -10.49 -5.32 22.62
N LYS A 80 -11.25 -4.25 22.35
CA LYS A 80 -12.15 -4.18 21.19
C LYS A 80 -11.36 -4.20 19.88
N ALA A 81 -10.25 -3.48 19.78
CA ALA A 81 -9.39 -3.48 18.61
C ALA A 81 -8.77 -4.86 18.35
N ILE A 82 -8.26 -5.53 19.40
CA ILE A 82 -7.71 -6.89 19.31
C ILE A 82 -8.76 -7.88 18.78
N LYS A 83 -10.00 -7.81 19.28
CA LYS A 83 -11.12 -8.65 18.76
C LYS A 83 -11.38 -8.44 17.27
N HIS A 84 -11.20 -7.23 16.76
CA HIS A 84 -11.42 -6.89 15.34
C HIS A 84 -10.22 -7.18 14.42
N LEU A 85 -9.08 -7.64 14.94
CA LEU A 85 -7.97 -8.07 14.09
C LEU A 85 -8.43 -9.16 13.12
N ASN A 86 -7.84 -9.21 11.94
CA ASN A 86 -8.15 -10.27 10.97
C ASN A 86 -7.27 -11.48 11.21
N ASP A 87 -7.86 -12.67 11.18
CA ASP A 87 -7.14 -13.92 11.29
C ASP A 87 -6.40 -14.27 9.98
N ARG A 88 -5.40 -15.15 10.07
CA ARG A 88 -4.64 -15.73 8.96
C ARG A 88 -3.97 -14.68 8.07
N LYS A 89 -3.62 -13.52 8.63
CA LYS A 89 -2.81 -12.51 7.95
C LYS A 89 -1.33 -12.90 8.00
N ALA A 90 -0.56 -12.32 7.08
CA ALA A 90 0.89 -12.48 7.10
C ALA A 90 1.45 -11.92 8.41
N VAL A 91 2.40 -12.66 8.98
CA VAL A 91 3.00 -12.33 10.27
C VAL A 91 3.97 -11.16 10.09
N GLY A 92 4.02 -10.28 11.09
CA GLY A 92 4.97 -9.17 11.12
C GLY A 92 6.42 -9.62 11.37
N PRO A 93 7.36 -8.66 11.45
CA PRO A 93 8.76 -8.93 11.78
C PRO A 93 8.96 -9.56 13.17
N ASP A 94 7.97 -9.41 14.05
CA ASP A 94 7.92 -10.01 15.39
C ASP A 94 7.60 -11.51 15.38
N ILE A 95 7.16 -12.06 14.23
CA ILE A 95 6.78 -13.47 14.08
C ILE A 95 5.56 -13.82 14.98
N ILE A 96 4.75 -12.83 15.40
CA ILE A 96 3.56 -13.03 16.23
C ILE A 96 2.29 -12.93 15.37
N PRO A 97 1.52 -14.02 15.21
CA PRO A 97 0.26 -13.98 14.47
C PRO A 97 -0.87 -13.37 15.32
N ALA A 98 -1.88 -12.79 14.67
CA ALA A 98 -2.99 -12.10 15.34
C ALA A 98 -3.78 -13.02 16.30
N GLU A 99 -3.83 -14.31 16.01
CA GLU A 99 -4.50 -15.34 16.79
C GLU A 99 -3.88 -15.51 18.18
N VAL A 100 -2.55 -15.34 18.28
CA VAL A 100 -1.84 -15.42 19.58
C VAL A 100 -2.24 -14.24 20.46
N ILE A 101 -2.30 -13.04 19.89
CA ILE A 101 -2.70 -11.81 20.59
C ILE A 101 -4.16 -11.90 21.05
N LYS A 102 -5.05 -12.49 20.24
CA LYS A 102 -6.46 -12.71 20.60
C LYS A 102 -6.68 -13.79 21.66
N ALA A 103 -5.78 -14.76 21.74
CA ALA A 103 -5.90 -15.86 22.70
C ALA A 103 -5.58 -15.42 24.14
N ASP A 104 -4.80 -14.36 24.29
CA ASP A 104 -4.52 -13.73 25.57
C ASP A 104 -5.76 -13.00 26.09
N LYS A 105 -6.29 -13.46 27.22
CA LYS A 105 -7.51 -12.94 27.84
C LYS A 105 -7.24 -11.88 28.90
N ASP A 106 -5.98 -11.66 29.25
CA ASP A 106 -5.58 -10.80 30.36
C ASP A 106 -5.09 -9.41 29.90
N ILE A 107 -4.96 -9.19 28.59
CA ILE A 107 -4.69 -7.88 27.97
C ILE A 107 -5.72 -6.83 28.39
#